data_AF-A0AAD5DWC2-F1
#
_entry.id   AF-A0AAD5DWC2-F1
#
_cell.length_a   1.000
_cell.length_b   1.000
_cell.length_c   1.000
_cell.angle_alpha   90.00
_cell.angle_beta   90.00
_cell.angle_gamma   90.00
#
_symmetry.space_group_name_H-M   'P 1'
#
loop_
_entity.id
_entity.type
_entity.pdbx_description
1 polymer ?
#
loop_
_entity_poly.entity_id
_entity_poly.type
_entity_poly.pdbx_seq_one_letter_code
_entity_poly.pdbx_strand_id
1 'polypeptide(L)'
;MAHALQPADLWLPFEGVRDCVVLLQLPRVAVERAGEDRGGEEPAAKRARGAAPAAAAAADEEQQQEQQQQEQQPGQPGDEIQTVALDASAELLRSASEKFKAAMRWTEPGAAKQLVFQCRGEEEVESYRHLLAYVHSFGKELPQGPEALLSLLLLAREHAVEPAVAACLQLLLRQASQLPAIVCLTLLHELDTGCSAHDSVQAAAHQLASLSYYSMFTTLRAPATIADREVQAALLRYLGPLHDMLNDHHRRQLFMSLSFETVRDVILDNVVADTEATVLAAAAVWADRHLPPDGQDQGPYRSFAIDLCSRIRFPSISPHVLLSHRYASKLVRLFDPNGQVVLRAIVAAADPGTEAGWRTFVAQMAADDGDQGGEVSAAARQAYKMVMRWWTDRALPLQALPAPTSFEFQVPPPRNVDDVTEDRCSSTDVHFWGGYFWHARIERLDEHYTSIVVFPTVGINPANTPHQGKPSETLHRFWVVIQISTLDGTGQWVEHYGAPVCVGMAASAGLGADILWATWTQDGAVHMVEEDCAWKEVWDPSCKLVPSDGKARLRVQLSMATPAEIMAA
;
A
#
# COMPACT_ATOMS: atom_id res chain seq x y z
N MET A 1 -4.82 -60.82 -27.21
CA MET A 1 -4.30 -59.46 -27.38
C MET A 1 -5.42 -58.61 -27.92
N ALA A 2 -6.17 -57.98 -27.03
CA ALA A 2 -7.28 -57.08 -27.37
C ALA A 2 -6.77 -55.65 -27.20
N HIS A 3 -6.86 -54.85 -28.26
CA HIS A 3 -6.60 -53.42 -28.21
C HIS A 3 -7.66 -52.77 -27.33
N ALA A 4 -7.23 -52.18 -26.22
CA ALA A 4 -8.07 -51.30 -25.41
C ALA A 4 -8.22 -49.98 -26.16
N LEU A 5 -9.45 -49.66 -26.53
CA LEU A 5 -9.86 -48.36 -27.07
C LEU A 5 -9.57 -47.27 -26.03
N GLN A 6 -8.85 -46.22 -26.43
CA GLN A 6 -8.67 -45.01 -25.62
C GLN A 6 -10.00 -44.23 -25.57
N PRO A 7 -10.40 -43.63 -24.43
CA PRO A 7 -11.68 -42.91 -24.30
C PRO A 7 -11.66 -41.48 -24.89
N ALA A 8 -10.72 -41.16 -25.80
CA ALA A 8 -10.47 -39.79 -26.25
C ALA A 8 -11.16 -39.39 -27.56
N ASP A 9 -11.73 -40.34 -28.33
CA ASP A 9 -12.08 -40.08 -29.74
C ASP A 9 -13.60 -40.01 -30.06
N LEU A 10 -14.49 -39.90 -29.07
CA LEU A 10 -15.94 -39.89 -29.32
C LEU A 10 -16.68 -38.86 -28.46
N TRP A 11 -16.41 -37.58 -28.66
CA TRP A 11 -17.31 -36.51 -28.21
C TRP A 11 -17.42 -35.44 -29.30
N LEU A 12 -18.55 -35.46 -30.01
CA LEU A 12 -18.99 -34.40 -30.92
C LEU A 12 -19.06 -33.05 -30.17
N PRO A 13 -18.94 -31.91 -30.87
CA PRO A 13 -19.23 -30.61 -30.28
C PRO A 13 -20.63 -30.63 -29.66
N PHE A 14 -20.76 -30.12 -28.44
CA PHE A 14 -22.01 -30.12 -27.70
C PHE A 14 -22.99 -29.14 -28.35
N GLU A 15 -23.95 -29.67 -29.12
CA GLU A 15 -25.17 -28.96 -29.53
C GLU A 15 -26.17 -28.89 -28.36
N GLY A 16 -25.72 -28.39 -27.21
CA GLY A 16 -26.56 -28.24 -26.04
C GLY A 16 -27.64 -27.18 -26.23
N VAL A 17 -28.81 -27.41 -25.62
CA VAL A 17 -29.84 -26.39 -25.51
C VAL A 17 -29.28 -25.20 -24.72
N ARG A 18 -29.19 -24.03 -25.37
CA ARG A 18 -28.86 -22.73 -24.76
C ARG A 18 -30.08 -22.22 -24.00
N ASP A 19 -30.34 -22.79 -22.82
CA ASP A 19 -31.53 -22.54 -22.00
C ASP A 19 -31.35 -21.42 -20.95
N CYS A 20 -30.22 -20.70 -20.99
CA CYS A 20 -29.85 -19.63 -20.07
C CYS A 20 -29.28 -18.44 -20.83
N VAL A 21 -29.53 -17.22 -20.34
CA VAL A 21 -28.89 -15.99 -20.83
C VAL A 21 -28.16 -15.32 -19.68
N VAL A 22 -26.88 -15.02 -19.89
CA VAL A 22 -26.09 -14.18 -18.99
C VAL A 22 -26.18 -12.74 -19.49
N LEU A 23 -26.81 -11.87 -18.71
CA LEU A 23 -26.99 -10.45 -18.98
C LEU A 23 -25.90 -9.66 -18.23
N LEU A 24 -25.04 -9.00 -18.99
CA LEU A 24 -23.93 -8.20 -18.48
C LEU A 24 -24.26 -6.72 -18.60
N GLN A 25 -24.30 -6.01 -17.48
CA GLN A 25 -24.63 -4.59 -17.42
C GLN A 25 -23.35 -3.75 -17.33
N LEU A 26 -23.12 -2.86 -18.28
CA LEU A 26 -21.94 -1.99 -18.33
C LEU A 26 -22.17 -0.67 -17.56
N PRO A 27 -21.15 -0.11 -16.89
CA PRO A 27 -21.25 1.20 -16.26
C PRO A 27 -21.23 2.29 -17.32
N ARG A 28 -21.97 3.38 -17.12
CA ARG A 28 -22.05 4.47 -18.09
C ARG A 28 -20.70 5.18 -18.20
N VAL A 29 -20.18 5.29 -19.42
CA VAL A 29 -19.12 6.25 -19.72
C VAL A 29 -19.79 7.61 -19.95
N ALA A 30 -19.60 8.56 -19.02
CA ALA A 30 -19.99 9.94 -19.27
C ALA A 30 -19.09 10.47 -20.40
N VAL A 31 -19.64 10.53 -21.62
CA VAL A 31 -18.97 11.20 -22.73
C VAL A 31 -18.95 12.69 -22.42
N GLU A 32 -17.85 13.19 -21.86
CA GLU A 32 -17.56 14.61 -21.88
C GLU A 32 -17.47 15.04 -23.35
N ARG A 33 -18.49 15.77 -23.82
CA ARG A 33 -18.44 16.47 -25.10
C ARG A 33 -17.37 17.56 -24.99
N ALA A 34 -16.17 17.23 -25.45
CA ALA A 34 -15.21 18.22 -25.91
C ALA A 34 -15.84 18.98 -27.09
N GLY A 35 -16.41 20.15 -26.81
CA GLY A 35 -16.87 21.10 -27.81
C GLY A 35 -15.81 22.17 -28.04
N GLU A 36 -14.94 21.95 -29.04
CA GLU A 36 -14.31 23.04 -29.79
C GLU A 36 -15.27 23.40 -30.94
N ASP A 37 -15.85 24.60 -30.97
CA ASP A 37 -15.24 25.76 -31.63
C ASP A 37 -16.27 26.90 -31.88
N ARG A 38 -15.82 28.14 -31.60
CA ARG A 38 -16.23 29.47 -32.11
C ARG A 38 -17.62 30.08 -31.84
N GLY A 39 -17.58 31.13 -30.99
CA GLY A 39 -17.50 32.51 -31.50
C GLY A 39 -18.77 33.38 -31.49
N GLY A 40 -18.73 34.46 -30.70
CA GLY A 40 -19.14 35.80 -31.15
C GLY A 40 -20.57 36.28 -30.87
N GLU A 41 -20.64 37.29 -29.98
CA GLU A 41 -21.55 38.45 -29.98
C GLU A 41 -23.02 38.30 -29.51
N GLU A 42 -23.26 38.88 -28.34
CA GLU A 42 -24.50 39.57 -27.92
C GLU A 42 -24.84 40.73 -28.89
N PRO A 43 -26.12 41.21 -29.03
CA PRO A 43 -26.79 41.84 -27.89
C PRO A 43 -28.35 41.83 -27.83
N ALA A 44 -28.84 42.14 -26.62
CA ALA A 44 -29.98 43.00 -26.26
C ALA A 44 -31.46 42.63 -26.59
N ALA A 45 -32.16 42.22 -25.53
CA ALA A 45 -33.44 42.74 -24.99
C ALA A 45 -34.48 43.44 -25.90
N LYS A 46 -35.74 42.95 -25.90
CA LYS A 46 -36.95 43.66 -25.37
C LYS A 46 -38.27 42.89 -25.60
N ARG A 47 -38.95 42.63 -24.48
CA ARG A 47 -40.37 42.93 -24.14
C ARG A 47 -41.51 42.71 -25.16
N ALA A 48 -42.38 41.77 -24.76
CA ALA A 48 -43.74 42.00 -24.21
C ALA A 48 -44.99 41.98 -25.10
N ARG A 49 -46.02 41.30 -24.55
CA ARG A 49 -47.50 41.36 -24.77
C ARG A 49 -47.97 40.82 -26.12
N GLY A 50 -48.95 39.93 -26.24
CA GLY A 50 -50.07 39.56 -25.37
C GLY A 50 -51.38 39.94 -26.06
N ALA A 51 -52.25 38.99 -26.41
CA ALA A 51 -53.71 39.12 -26.54
C ALA A 51 -54.35 37.83 -27.12
N ALA A 52 -55.29 37.26 -26.36
CA ALA A 52 -56.39 36.38 -26.82
C ALA A 52 -57.42 37.21 -27.65
N PRO A 53 -58.53 36.71 -28.27
CA PRO A 53 -59.34 35.53 -27.89
C PRO A 53 -60.07 34.73 -29.02
N ALA A 54 -60.75 33.65 -28.62
CA ALA A 54 -62.09 33.09 -28.99
C ALA A 54 -62.63 33.29 -30.45
N ALA A 55 -63.29 32.36 -31.13
CA ALA A 55 -64.12 31.21 -30.75
C ALA A 55 -64.46 30.36 -32.00
N ALA A 56 -64.97 29.15 -31.75
CA ALA A 56 -65.91 28.38 -32.59
C ALA A 56 -65.38 27.60 -33.80
N ALA A 57 -65.01 26.33 -33.57
CA ALA A 57 -65.40 25.20 -34.44
C ALA A 57 -65.17 23.87 -33.69
N ALA A 58 -66.07 23.57 -32.75
CA ALA A 58 -66.21 22.23 -32.19
C ALA A 58 -66.86 21.34 -33.26
N ALA A 59 -66.11 20.36 -33.81
CA ALA A 59 -66.63 19.09 -34.34
C ALA A 59 -65.58 18.18 -35.04
N ASP A 60 -64.30 18.57 -35.21
CA ASP A 60 -63.34 17.78 -36.01
C ASP A 60 -61.97 17.50 -35.33
N GLU A 61 -61.84 17.70 -34.01
CA GLU A 61 -60.56 17.52 -33.29
C GLU A 61 -60.37 16.15 -32.59
N GLU A 62 -61.39 15.28 -32.53
CA GLU A 62 -61.25 13.96 -31.86
C GLU A 62 -60.68 12.84 -32.76
N GLN A 63 -60.50 13.06 -34.07
CA GLN A 63 -59.90 12.06 -34.98
C GLN A 63 -58.54 12.45 -35.58
N GLN A 64 -58.02 13.64 -35.29
CA GLN A 64 -56.64 14.02 -35.62
C GLN A 64 -55.69 14.06 -34.41
N GLN A 65 -56.20 13.91 -33.17
CA GLN A 65 -55.37 13.81 -31.96
C GLN A 65 -54.81 12.39 -31.69
N GLU A 66 -55.40 11.31 -32.22
CA GLU A 66 -54.81 9.97 -32.08
C GLU A 66 -53.63 9.70 -33.03
N GLN A 67 -53.44 10.49 -34.10
CA GLN A 67 -52.29 10.35 -35.01
C GLN A 67 -51.14 11.34 -34.76
N GLN A 68 -51.32 12.33 -33.88
CA GLN A 68 -50.21 13.20 -33.42
C GLN A 68 -49.80 13.00 -31.95
N GLN A 69 -50.53 12.18 -31.17
CA GLN A 69 -50.08 11.73 -29.85
C GLN A 69 -49.12 10.52 -29.86
N GLN A 70 -48.76 9.99 -31.04
CA GLN A 70 -47.68 9.00 -31.17
C GLN A 70 -46.30 9.60 -31.49
N GLU A 71 -46.16 10.91 -31.73
CA GLU A 71 -44.86 11.52 -32.11
C GLU A 71 -44.34 12.63 -31.19
N GLN A 72 -44.98 12.90 -30.05
CA GLN A 72 -44.41 13.79 -29.02
C GLN A 72 -44.67 13.26 -27.61
N GLN A 73 -44.07 12.11 -27.28
CA GLN A 73 -43.52 11.99 -25.93
C GLN A 73 -42.19 12.76 -25.92
N PRO A 74 -41.98 13.73 -25.01
CA PRO A 74 -40.63 14.17 -24.72
C PRO A 74 -39.91 12.93 -24.22
N GLY A 75 -38.92 12.46 -24.98
CA GLY A 75 -38.00 11.46 -24.52
C GLY A 75 -37.47 11.92 -23.18
N GLN A 76 -37.97 11.30 -22.10
CA GLN A 76 -37.15 11.13 -20.91
C GLN A 76 -35.81 10.63 -21.44
N PRO A 77 -34.67 11.19 -21.01
CA PRO A 77 -33.41 10.54 -21.30
C PRO A 77 -33.52 9.17 -20.62
N GLY A 78 -33.90 8.18 -21.42
CA GLY A 78 -33.94 6.79 -21.06
C GLY A 78 -32.53 6.50 -20.61
N ASP A 79 -32.42 6.25 -19.33
CA ASP A 79 -31.21 6.08 -18.60
C ASP A 79 -30.65 4.68 -18.96
N GLU A 80 -30.38 4.46 -20.26
CA GLU A 80 -30.17 3.13 -20.85
C GLU A 80 -28.83 2.56 -20.39
N ILE A 81 -28.91 1.60 -19.46
CA ILE A 81 -27.79 0.73 -19.09
C ILE A 81 -27.53 -0.19 -20.28
N GLN A 82 -26.36 -0.06 -20.90
CA GLN A 82 -25.95 -0.96 -21.97
C GLN A 82 -25.87 -2.39 -21.41
N THR A 83 -26.68 -3.29 -21.98
CA THR A 83 -26.76 -4.69 -21.56
C THR A 83 -26.28 -5.59 -22.69
N VAL A 84 -25.30 -6.44 -22.41
CA VAL A 84 -24.79 -7.47 -23.34
C VAL A 84 -25.36 -8.81 -22.93
N ALA A 85 -26.08 -9.47 -23.84
CA ALA A 85 -26.63 -10.81 -23.62
C ALA A 85 -25.69 -11.87 -24.19
N LEU A 86 -25.31 -12.85 -23.37
CA LEU A 86 -24.50 -14.00 -23.77
C LEU A 86 -25.30 -15.28 -23.53
N ASP A 87 -25.46 -16.09 -24.57
CA ASP A 87 -26.15 -17.38 -24.44
C ASP A 87 -25.31 -18.39 -23.65
N ALA A 88 -25.97 -19.15 -22.77
CA ALA A 88 -25.33 -20.20 -22.00
C ALA A 88 -26.23 -21.43 -21.79
N SER A 89 -25.60 -22.55 -21.42
CA SER A 89 -26.30 -23.72 -20.90
C SER A 89 -26.36 -23.65 -19.38
N ALA A 90 -27.57 -23.67 -18.81
CA ALA A 90 -27.78 -23.64 -17.37
C ALA A 90 -27.22 -24.90 -16.68
N GLU A 91 -27.24 -26.04 -17.38
CA GLU A 91 -26.71 -27.29 -16.86
C GLU A 91 -25.19 -27.25 -16.74
N LEU A 92 -24.49 -26.80 -17.80
CA LEU A 92 -23.04 -26.69 -17.78
C LEU A 92 -22.57 -25.68 -16.73
N LEU A 93 -23.21 -24.51 -16.64
CA LEU A 93 -22.88 -23.51 -15.61
C LEU A 93 -23.06 -24.06 -14.19
N ARG A 94 -24.15 -24.80 -13.93
CA ARG A 94 -24.39 -25.48 -12.64
C ARG A 94 -23.33 -26.51 -12.29
N SER A 95 -22.85 -27.24 -13.30
CA SER A 95 -21.81 -28.25 -13.11
C SER A 95 -20.43 -27.65 -12.88
N ALA A 96 -20.18 -26.46 -13.46
CA ALA A 96 -18.88 -25.81 -13.44
C ALA A 96 -18.62 -24.98 -12.17
N SER A 97 -19.67 -24.47 -11.50
CA SER A 97 -19.52 -23.65 -10.29
C SER A 97 -20.70 -23.77 -9.33
N GLU A 98 -20.39 -23.93 -8.04
CA GLU A 98 -21.38 -23.87 -6.97
C GLU A 98 -22.02 -22.48 -6.84
N LYS A 99 -21.33 -21.39 -7.22
CA LYS A 99 -21.89 -20.04 -7.24
C LYS A 99 -22.97 -19.90 -8.31
N PHE A 100 -22.74 -20.40 -9.53
CA PHE A 100 -23.78 -20.41 -10.57
C PHE A 100 -24.93 -21.32 -10.19
N LYS A 101 -24.65 -22.47 -9.58
CA LYS A 101 -25.67 -23.37 -9.06
C LYS A 101 -26.51 -22.76 -7.96
N ALA A 102 -25.91 -22.00 -7.06
CA ALA A 102 -26.64 -21.23 -6.07
C ALA A 102 -27.48 -20.13 -6.74
N ALA A 103 -26.91 -19.34 -7.64
CA ALA A 103 -27.60 -18.25 -8.33
C ALA A 103 -28.85 -18.73 -9.09
N MET A 104 -28.77 -19.87 -9.78
CA MET A 104 -29.89 -20.46 -10.52
C MET A 104 -30.95 -21.12 -9.64
N ARG A 105 -30.73 -21.29 -8.32
CA ARG A 105 -31.80 -21.73 -7.41
C ARG A 105 -32.82 -20.63 -7.12
N TRP A 106 -32.43 -19.36 -7.33
CA TRP A 106 -33.26 -18.19 -7.07
C TRP A 106 -34.05 -17.72 -8.30
N THR A 107 -33.84 -18.33 -9.47
CA THR A 107 -34.66 -18.08 -10.66
C THR A 107 -35.95 -18.89 -10.60
N GLU A 108 -37.11 -18.23 -10.75
CA GLU A 108 -38.42 -18.85 -10.61
C GLU A 108 -38.62 -20.04 -11.56
N PRO A 109 -39.29 -21.13 -11.11
CA PRO A 109 -39.64 -22.25 -11.98
C PRO A 109 -40.55 -21.78 -13.13
N GLY A 110 -40.05 -21.81 -14.36
CA GLY A 110 -40.83 -21.49 -15.58
C GLY A 110 -40.48 -20.18 -16.28
N ALA A 111 -39.64 -19.33 -15.69
CA ALA A 111 -39.07 -18.16 -16.37
C ALA A 111 -37.82 -18.55 -17.18
N ALA A 112 -37.51 -17.79 -18.25
CA ALA A 112 -36.21 -17.88 -18.92
C ALA A 112 -35.11 -17.63 -17.88
N LYS A 113 -34.15 -18.55 -17.74
CA LYS A 113 -33.09 -18.44 -16.74
C LYS A 113 -32.16 -17.30 -17.14
N GLN A 114 -32.33 -16.15 -16.52
CA GLN A 114 -31.48 -14.99 -16.73
C GLN A 114 -30.59 -14.79 -15.51
N LEU A 115 -29.28 -14.73 -15.74
CA LEU A 115 -28.31 -14.33 -14.73
C LEU A 115 -27.84 -12.92 -15.05
N VAL A 116 -28.05 -11.98 -14.14
CA VAL A 116 -27.66 -10.58 -14.33
C VAL A 116 -26.39 -10.32 -13.52
N PHE A 117 -25.34 -9.82 -14.19
CA PHE A 117 -24.11 -9.38 -13.56
C PHE A 117 -23.80 -7.94 -13.96
N GLN A 118 -23.26 -7.18 -13.01
CA GLN A 118 -22.76 -5.84 -13.27
C GLN A 118 -21.27 -5.94 -13.59
N CYS A 119 -20.89 -5.52 -14.79
CA CYS A 119 -19.52 -5.45 -15.24
C CYS A 119 -18.91 -4.08 -14.91
N ARG A 120 -17.58 -4.02 -14.86
CA ARG A 120 -16.76 -2.82 -14.67
C ARG A 120 -16.40 -2.16 -16.00
N GLY A 121 -16.46 -2.91 -17.11
CA GLY A 121 -16.14 -2.40 -18.45
C GLY A 121 -16.23 -3.47 -19.53
N GLU A 122 -15.92 -3.11 -20.77
CA GLU A 122 -16.01 -4.00 -21.94
C GLU A 122 -14.99 -5.15 -21.90
N GLU A 123 -13.80 -4.93 -21.31
CA GLU A 123 -12.77 -5.97 -21.14
C GLU A 123 -13.26 -7.14 -20.26
N GLU A 124 -14.09 -6.84 -19.26
CA GLU A 124 -14.69 -7.86 -18.42
C GLU A 124 -15.72 -8.68 -19.21
N VAL A 125 -16.46 -8.06 -20.13
CA VAL A 125 -17.39 -8.76 -21.03
C VAL A 125 -16.65 -9.80 -21.88
N GLU A 126 -15.47 -9.48 -22.40
CA GLU A 126 -14.65 -10.45 -23.14
C GLU A 126 -14.18 -11.60 -22.24
N SER A 127 -13.83 -11.30 -20.99
CA SER A 127 -13.48 -12.33 -20.01
C SER A 127 -14.66 -13.29 -19.72
N TYR A 128 -15.90 -12.77 -19.67
CA TYR A 128 -17.10 -13.61 -19.59
C TYR A 128 -17.29 -14.48 -20.83
N ARG A 129 -17.01 -13.96 -22.04
CA ARG A 129 -17.06 -14.77 -23.28
C ARG A 129 -16.07 -15.92 -23.22
N HIS A 130 -14.83 -15.67 -22.79
CA HIS A 130 -13.83 -16.71 -22.59
C HIS A 130 -14.24 -17.74 -21.54
N LEU A 131 -14.86 -17.31 -20.43
CA LEU A 131 -15.35 -18.22 -19.39
C LEU A 131 -16.45 -19.13 -19.93
N LEU A 132 -17.43 -18.59 -20.67
CA LEU A 132 -18.50 -19.37 -21.27
C LEU A 132 -17.97 -20.33 -22.34
N ALA A 133 -17.03 -19.90 -23.17
CA ALA A 133 -16.37 -20.75 -24.16
C ALA A 133 -15.62 -21.91 -23.49
N TYR A 134 -14.89 -21.65 -22.41
CA TYR A 134 -14.23 -22.69 -21.61
C TYR A 134 -15.25 -23.71 -21.06
N VAL A 135 -16.34 -23.24 -20.46
CA VAL A 135 -17.38 -24.11 -19.88
C VAL A 135 -18.09 -24.94 -20.96
N HIS A 136 -18.46 -24.33 -22.09
CA HIS A 136 -19.18 -25.02 -23.18
C HIS A 136 -18.29 -26.00 -23.96
N SER A 137 -16.99 -25.73 -24.01
CA SER A 137 -16.01 -26.62 -24.65
C SER A 137 -15.51 -27.74 -23.72
N PHE A 138 -16.06 -27.88 -22.51
CA PHE A 138 -15.59 -28.79 -21.47
C PHE A 138 -14.11 -28.61 -21.13
N GLY A 139 -13.67 -27.36 -21.08
CA GLY A 139 -12.33 -26.96 -20.67
C GLY A 139 -11.26 -26.99 -21.77
N LYS A 140 -11.65 -27.07 -23.04
CA LYS A 140 -10.72 -27.12 -24.17
C LYS A 140 -10.30 -25.74 -24.67
N GLU A 141 -11.15 -24.73 -24.55
CA GLU A 141 -10.91 -23.39 -25.07
C GLU A 141 -10.43 -22.45 -23.95
N LEU A 142 -9.16 -22.05 -24.03
CA LEU A 142 -8.56 -21.00 -23.20
C LEU A 142 -7.97 -19.92 -24.10
N PRO A 143 -7.97 -18.65 -23.64
CA PRO A 143 -7.27 -17.58 -24.34
C PRO A 143 -5.76 -17.88 -24.38
N GLN A 144 -5.10 -17.46 -25.46
CA GLN A 144 -3.67 -17.71 -25.64
C GLN A 144 -2.79 -16.61 -25.03
N GLY A 145 -3.31 -15.38 -24.93
CA GLY A 145 -2.58 -14.22 -24.41
C GLY A 145 -2.51 -14.21 -22.88
N PRO A 146 -1.37 -13.81 -22.27
CA PRO A 146 -1.18 -13.83 -20.83
C PRO A 146 -2.12 -12.87 -20.08
N GLU A 147 -2.44 -11.72 -20.67
CA GLU A 147 -3.38 -10.75 -20.11
C GLU A 147 -4.82 -11.29 -20.10
N ALA A 148 -5.29 -11.83 -21.23
CA ALA A 148 -6.60 -12.46 -21.31
C ALA A 148 -6.72 -13.70 -20.38
N LEU A 149 -5.63 -14.46 -20.21
CA LEU A 149 -5.56 -15.56 -19.25
C LEU A 149 -5.67 -15.08 -17.80
N LEU A 150 -5.00 -13.98 -17.47
CA LEU A 150 -5.10 -13.36 -16.16
C LEU A 150 -6.52 -12.84 -15.90
N SER A 151 -7.13 -12.11 -16.85
CA SER A 151 -8.50 -11.61 -16.68
C SER A 151 -9.50 -12.76 -16.51
N LEU A 152 -9.33 -13.84 -17.28
CA LEU A 152 -10.13 -15.06 -17.10
C LEU A 152 -9.88 -15.71 -15.73
N LEU A 153 -8.63 -15.78 -15.25
CA LEU A 153 -8.30 -16.32 -13.92
C LEU A 153 -9.03 -15.55 -12.81
N LEU A 154 -8.98 -14.21 -12.84
CA LEU A 154 -9.62 -13.36 -11.84
C LEU A 154 -11.14 -13.51 -11.86
N LEU A 155 -11.74 -13.52 -13.06
CA LEU A 155 -13.18 -13.72 -13.22
C LEU A 155 -13.62 -15.13 -12.79
N ALA A 156 -12.85 -16.16 -13.13
CA ALA A 156 -13.10 -17.54 -12.72
C ALA A 156 -13.02 -17.70 -11.20
N ARG A 157 -12.06 -17.02 -10.54
CA ARG A 157 -11.96 -16.96 -9.08
C ARG A 157 -13.20 -16.31 -8.48
N GLU A 158 -13.62 -15.16 -9.00
CA GLU A 158 -14.81 -14.45 -8.52
C GLU A 158 -16.07 -15.32 -8.63
N HIS A 159 -16.20 -16.10 -9.70
CA HIS A 159 -17.34 -16.98 -9.92
C HIS A 159 -17.17 -18.41 -9.41
N ALA A 160 -16.10 -18.69 -8.65
CA ALA A 160 -15.79 -20.03 -8.11
C ALA A 160 -15.84 -21.15 -9.18
N VAL A 161 -15.33 -20.86 -10.38
CA VAL A 161 -15.18 -21.83 -11.47
C VAL A 161 -13.79 -22.49 -11.35
N GLU A 162 -13.64 -23.33 -10.33
CA GLU A 162 -12.35 -23.96 -9.96
C GLU A 162 -11.61 -24.66 -11.12
N PRO A 163 -12.28 -25.38 -12.05
CA PRO A 163 -11.59 -25.98 -13.19
C PRO A 163 -10.91 -24.94 -14.09
N ALA A 164 -11.56 -23.80 -14.31
CA ALA A 164 -11.00 -22.71 -15.10
C ALA A 164 -9.83 -22.05 -14.37
N VAL A 165 -9.94 -21.83 -13.06
CA VAL A 165 -8.84 -21.33 -12.21
C VAL A 165 -7.61 -22.23 -12.34
N ALA A 166 -7.78 -23.54 -12.15
CA ALA A 166 -6.69 -24.50 -12.26
C ALA A 166 -6.05 -24.52 -13.66
N ALA A 167 -6.86 -24.45 -14.72
CA ALA A 167 -6.37 -24.47 -16.09
C ALA A 167 -5.61 -23.19 -16.46
N CYS A 168 -6.11 -22.02 -16.06
CA CYS A 168 -5.43 -20.74 -16.23
C CYS A 168 -4.08 -20.70 -15.50
N LEU A 169 -4.03 -21.14 -14.24
CA LEU A 169 -2.79 -21.21 -13.47
C LEU A 169 -1.76 -22.12 -14.12
N GLN A 170 -2.16 -23.30 -14.59
CA GLN A 170 -1.24 -24.22 -15.27
C GLN A 170 -0.66 -23.63 -16.56
N LEU A 171 -1.47 -22.91 -17.34
CA LEU A 171 -1.00 -22.29 -18.57
C LEU A 171 -0.07 -21.10 -18.29
N LEU A 172 -0.42 -20.24 -17.32
CA LEU A 172 0.43 -19.14 -16.87
C LEU A 172 1.75 -19.64 -16.28
N LEU A 173 1.74 -20.75 -15.53
CA LEU A 173 2.95 -21.39 -15.01
C LEU A 173 3.90 -21.84 -16.13
N ARG A 174 3.36 -22.43 -17.21
CA ARG A 174 4.16 -22.82 -18.39
C ARG A 174 4.77 -21.61 -19.10
N GLN A 175 4.14 -20.45 -18.98
CA GLN A 175 4.56 -19.18 -19.60
C GLN A 175 5.32 -18.26 -18.62
N ALA A 176 5.58 -18.67 -17.38
CA ALA A 176 6.01 -17.78 -16.29
C ALA A 176 7.25 -16.92 -16.61
N SER A 177 8.21 -17.48 -17.35
CA SER A 177 9.44 -16.76 -17.75
C SER A 177 9.24 -15.72 -18.86
N GLN A 178 8.07 -15.70 -19.50
CA GLN A 178 7.74 -14.84 -20.63
C GLN A 178 6.61 -13.85 -20.29
N LEU A 179 6.14 -13.85 -19.03
CA LEU A 179 5.05 -12.99 -18.61
C LEU A 179 5.48 -11.51 -18.64
N PRO A 180 4.65 -10.62 -19.20
CA PRO A 180 4.85 -9.18 -19.12
C PRO A 180 4.88 -8.67 -17.67
N ALA A 181 5.58 -7.56 -17.44
CA ALA A 181 5.69 -6.93 -16.11
C ALA A 181 4.32 -6.60 -15.50
N ILE A 182 3.39 -6.08 -16.31
CA ILE A 182 2.02 -5.75 -15.89
C ILE A 182 1.24 -6.98 -15.40
N VAL A 183 1.39 -8.11 -16.09
CA VAL A 183 0.76 -9.39 -15.71
C VAL A 183 1.39 -9.90 -14.41
N CYS A 184 2.72 -9.85 -14.28
CA CYS A 184 3.38 -10.28 -13.05
C CYS A 184 2.97 -9.43 -11.83
N LEU A 185 2.94 -8.09 -11.97
CA LEU A 185 2.51 -7.18 -10.91
C LEU A 185 1.07 -7.45 -10.47
N THR A 186 0.17 -7.64 -11.44
CA THR A 186 -1.24 -7.92 -11.15
C THR A 186 -1.42 -9.30 -10.51
N LEU A 187 -0.70 -10.33 -10.98
CA LEU A 187 -0.70 -11.65 -10.36
C LEU A 187 -0.23 -11.60 -8.91
N LEU A 188 0.88 -10.92 -8.63
CA LEU A 188 1.39 -10.80 -7.27
C LEU A 188 0.41 -10.10 -6.34
N HIS A 189 -0.25 -9.05 -6.81
CA HIS A 189 -1.27 -8.34 -6.04
C HIS A 189 -2.49 -9.22 -5.77
N GLU A 190 -3.00 -9.93 -6.78
CA GLU A 190 -4.25 -10.66 -6.66
C GLU A 190 -4.09 -12.00 -5.93
N LEU A 191 -2.95 -12.69 -6.11
CA LEU A 191 -2.69 -13.98 -5.47
C LEU A 191 -2.34 -13.87 -3.98
N ASP A 192 -2.01 -12.67 -3.48
CA ASP A 192 -1.73 -12.39 -2.06
C ASP A 192 -2.94 -12.72 -1.16
N THR A 193 -4.15 -12.59 -1.71
CA THR A 193 -5.43 -12.87 -1.01
C THR A 193 -5.85 -14.35 -1.02
N GLY A 194 -5.02 -15.23 -1.61
CA GLY A 194 -5.38 -16.62 -1.88
C GLY A 194 -6.11 -16.80 -3.20
N CYS A 195 -5.98 -18.00 -3.78
CA CYS A 195 -6.51 -18.32 -5.11
C CYS A 195 -7.63 -19.37 -5.07
N SER A 196 -7.50 -20.40 -4.22
CA SER A 196 -8.46 -21.50 -4.10
C SER A 196 -8.37 -22.17 -2.74
N ALA A 197 -9.46 -22.81 -2.31
CA ALA A 197 -9.47 -23.68 -1.13
C ALA A 197 -8.83 -25.06 -1.39
N HIS A 198 -8.55 -25.41 -2.65
CA HIS A 198 -7.90 -26.66 -3.00
C HIS A 198 -6.38 -26.55 -2.92
N ASP A 199 -5.76 -27.33 -2.05
CA ASP A 199 -4.30 -27.29 -1.79
C ASP A 199 -3.43 -27.37 -3.05
N SER A 200 -3.81 -28.21 -4.03
CA SER A 200 -3.04 -28.34 -5.28
C SER A 200 -3.11 -27.09 -6.15
N VAL A 201 -4.26 -26.40 -6.17
CA VAL A 201 -4.47 -25.16 -6.93
C VAL A 201 -3.76 -24.02 -6.22
N GLN A 202 -3.86 -23.96 -4.89
CA GLN A 202 -3.15 -22.98 -4.07
C GLN A 202 -1.63 -23.14 -4.17
N ALA A 203 -1.11 -24.37 -4.19
CA ALA A 203 0.31 -24.64 -4.39
C ALA A 203 0.79 -24.17 -5.78
N ALA A 204 0.00 -24.39 -6.83
CA ALA A 204 0.30 -23.89 -8.17
C ALA A 204 0.29 -22.34 -8.21
N ALA A 205 -0.66 -21.70 -7.53
CA ALA A 205 -0.70 -20.24 -7.38
C ALA A 205 0.54 -19.70 -6.65
N HIS A 206 0.96 -20.32 -5.55
CA HIS A 206 2.19 -19.93 -4.84
C HIS A 206 3.44 -20.08 -5.72
N GLN A 207 3.53 -21.17 -6.50
CA GLN A 207 4.63 -21.36 -7.44
C GLN A 207 4.63 -20.27 -8.52
N LEU A 208 3.45 -19.91 -9.05
CA LEU A 208 3.32 -18.86 -10.05
C LEU A 208 3.74 -17.51 -9.47
N ALA A 209 3.24 -17.15 -8.28
CA ALA A 209 3.62 -15.92 -7.59
C ALA A 209 5.14 -15.83 -7.39
N SER A 210 5.79 -16.90 -6.94
CA SER A 210 7.25 -16.93 -6.79
C SER A 210 7.97 -16.66 -8.11
N LEU A 211 7.58 -17.33 -9.20
CA LEU A 211 8.18 -17.13 -10.53
C LEU A 211 7.90 -15.72 -11.09
N SER A 212 6.68 -15.23 -10.92
CA SER A 212 6.28 -13.87 -11.32
C SER A 212 7.09 -12.81 -10.57
N TYR A 213 7.40 -13.02 -9.28
CA TYR A 213 8.27 -12.13 -8.52
C TYR A 213 9.67 -12.02 -9.13
N TYR A 214 10.30 -13.15 -9.46
CA TYR A 214 11.62 -13.16 -10.11
C TYR A 214 11.58 -12.52 -11.51
N SER A 215 10.59 -12.87 -12.32
CA SER A 215 10.43 -12.33 -13.68
C SER A 215 10.20 -10.81 -13.65
N MET A 216 9.30 -10.34 -12.80
CA MET A 216 9.03 -8.91 -12.59
C MET A 216 10.30 -8.16 -12.19
N PHE A 217 11.08 -8.69 -11.25
CA PHE A 217 12.32 -8.05 -10.80
C PHE A 217 13.33 -7.87 -11.93
N THR A 218 13.39 -8.80 -12.88
CA THR A 218 14.26 -8.69 -14.06
C THR A 218 13.73 -7.70 -15.10
N THR A 219 12.42 -7.68 -15.33
CA THR A 219 11.78 -6.84 -16.35
C THR A 219 11.71 -5.37 -15.94
N LEU A 220 11.42 -5.07 -14.68
CA LEU A 220 11.37 -3.69 -14.17
C LEU A 220 12.75 -3.01 -14.10
N ARG A 221 13.85 -3.73 -14.32
CA ARG A 221 15.17 -3.11 -14.47
C ARG A 221 15.36 -2.41 -15.82
N ALA A 222 14.53 -2.71 -16.82
CA ALA A 222 14.59 -2.05 -18.12
C ALA A 222 13.84 -0.71 -18.08
N PRO A 223 14.50 0.44 -18.30
CA PRO A 223 13.85 1.76 -18.21
C PRO A 223 12.65 1.91 -19.17
N ALA A 224 12.72 1.28 -20.34
CA ALA A 224 11.65 1.31 -21.34
C ALA A 224 10.35 0.68 -20.83
N THR A 225 10.43 -0.36 -19.98
CA THR A 225 9.26 -1.04 -19.42
C THR A 225 8.53 -0.16 -18.41
N ILE A 226 9.26 0.63 -17.63
CA ILE A 226 8.67 1.55 -16.64
C ILE A 226 8.14 2.82 -17.31
N ALA A 227 8.57 3.17 -18.52
CA ALA A 227 8.01 4.32 -19.24
C ALA A 227 6.53 4.14 -19.61
N ASP A 228 6.03 2.90 -19.62
CA ASP A 228 4.63 2.58 -19.86
C ASP A 228 3.76 2.98 -18.66
N ARG A 229 2.71 3.77 -18.91
CA ARG A 229 1.78 4.25 -17.89
C ARG A 229 1.00 3.13 -17.23
N GLU A 230 0.65 2.08 -17.97
CA GLU A 230 -0.11 0.95 -17.41
C GLU A 230 0.76 0.14 -16.45
N VAL A 231 2.05 -0.03 -16.79
CA VAL A 231 3.03 -0.66 -15.90
C VAL A 231 3.26 0.19 -14.65
N GLN A 232 3.35 1.52 -14.78
CA GLN A 232 3.46 2.42 -13.62
C GLN A 232 2.25 2.31 -12.70
N ALA A 233 1.03 2.28 -13.27
CA ALA A 233 -0.19 2.12 -12.49
C ALA A 233 -0.25 0.76 -11.77
N ALA A 234 0.12 -0.32 -12.47
CA ALA A 234 0.21 -1.65 -11.88
C ALA A 234 1.28 -1.73 -10.77
N LEU A 235 2.41 -1.05 -10.94
CA LEU A 235 3.46 -0.97 -9.93
C LEU A 235 2.98 -0.27 -8.67
N LEU A 236 2.34 0.90 -8.82
CA LEU A 236 1.78 1.65 -7.70
C LEU A 236 0.70 0.84 -6.97
N ARG A 237 -0.16 0.12 -7.70
CA ARG A 237 -1.17 -0.76 -7.11
C ARG A 237 -0.56 -1.93 -6.34
N TYR A 238 0.48 -2.56 -6.87
CA TYR A 238 1.17 -3.66 -6.21
C TYR A 238 1.89 -3.19 -4.93
N LEU A 239 2.61 -2.08 -4.99
CA LEU A 239 3.27 -1.51 -3.81
C LEU A 239 2.23 -1.10 -2.76
N GLY A 240 1.11 -0.50 -3.18
CA GLY A 240 0.09 0.02 -2.30
C GLY A 240 0.56 1.26 -1.54
N PRO A 241 -0.12 1.61 -0.43
CA PRO A 241 0.32 2.69 0.46
C PRO A 241 1.74 2.44 0.99
N LEU A 242 2.51 3.51 1.17
CA LEU A 242 3.92 3.40 1.57
C LEU A 242 4.12 2.71 2.93
N HIS A 243 3.20 2.88 3.90
CA HIS A 243 3.30 2.20 5.19
C HIS A 243 3.08 0.68 5.05
N ASP A 244 2.17 0.24 4.18
CA ASP A 244 1.95 -1.18 3.89
C ASP A 244 3.18 -1.76 3.17
N MET A 245 3.66 -1.06 2.15
CA MET A 245 4.88 -1.41 1.42
C MET A 245 6.10 -1.51 2.34
N LEU A 246 6.25 -0.61 3.33
CA LEU A 246 7.34 -0.65 4.29
C LEU A 246 7.22 -1.81 5.28
N ASN A 247 6.02 -2.33 5.53
CA ASN A 247 5.78 -3.49 6.39
C ASN A 247 5.91 -4.82 5.64
N ASP A 248 5.64 -4.85 4.34
CA ASP A 248 5.77 -6.05 3.51
C ASP A 248 7.21 -6.26 3.00
N HIS A 249 7.79 -7.43 3.29
CA HIS A 249 9.16 -7.75 2.90
C HIS A 249 9.37 -7.74 1.38
N HIS A 250 8.46 -8.33 0.60
CA HIS A 250 8.59 -8.48 -0.84
C HIS A 250 8.40 -7.15 -1.58
N ARG A 251 7.39 -6.36 -1.21
CA ARG A 251 7.14 -5.02 -1.75
C ARG A 251 8.28 -4.08 -1.41
N ARG A 252 8.81 -4.12 -0.18
CA ARG A 252 9.99 -3.35 0.24
C ARG A 252 11.23 -3.72 -0.57
N GLN A 253 11.49 -5.01 -0.80
CA GLN A 253 12.63 -5.46 -1.62
C GLN A 253 12.51 -5.01 -3.08
N LEU A 254 11.31 -5.07 -3.66
CA LEU A 254 11.05 -4.52 -4.98
C LEU A 254 11.32 -3.02 -5.00
N PHE A 255 10.72 -2.27 -4.09
CA PHE A 255 10.87 -0.82 -4.00
C PHE A 255 12.34 -0.40 -3.90
N MET A 256 13.11 -1.04 -3.02
CA MET A 256 14.55 -0.82 -2.89
C MET A 256 15.34 -1.17 -4.16
N SER A 257 14.79 -1.90 -5.12
CA SER A 257 15.49 -2.23 -6.38
C SER A 257 15.21 -1.27 -7.53
N LEU A 258 14.21 -0.39 -7.37
CA LEU A 258 13.79 0.54 -8.41
C LEU A 258 14.86 1.61 -8.70
N SER A 259 14.81 2.15 -9.91
CA SER A 259 15.70 3.25 -10.31
C SER A 259 15.32 4.54 -9.59
N PHE A 260 16.25 5.50 -9.58
CA PHE A 260 16.03 6.82 -9.01
C PHE A 260 14.85 7.54 -9.66
N GLU A 261 14.77 7.50 -10.99
CA GLU A 261 13.71 8.14 -11.79
C GLU A 261 12.34 7.53 -11.45
N THR A 262 12.28 6.21 -11.26
CA THR A 262 11.01 5.55 -10.90
C THR A 262 10.54 5.99 -9.52
N VAL A 263 11.44 5.99 -8.53
CA VAL A 263 11.09 6.45 -7.18
C VAL A 263 10.71 7.93 -7.19
N ARG A 264 11.47 8.77 -7.90
CA ARG A 264 11.25 10.21 -7.95
C ARG A 264 9.97 10.59 -8.68
N ASP A 265 9.76 10.09 -9.90
CA ASP A 265 8.76 10.58 -10.84
C ASP A 265 7.46 9.74 -10.83
N VAL A 266 7.54 8.48 -10.40
CA VAL A 266 6.36 7.60 -10.33
C VAL A 266 5.84 7.52 -8.91
N ILE A 267 6.69 7.23 -7.93
CA ILE A 267 6.24 6.95 -6.56
C ILE A 267 6.07 8.23 -5.74
N LEU A 268 7.10 9.08 -5.67
CA LEU A 268 7.06 10.28 -4.84
C LEU A 268 6.25 11.44 -5.45
N ASP A 269 5.87 11.34 -6.72
CA ASP A 269 4.91 12.26 -7.34
C ASP A 269 3.44 11.76 -7.21
N ASN A 270 3.22 10.47 -6.92
CA ASN A 270 1.90 9.86 -6.68
C ASN A 270 1.77 9.29 -5.27
N VAL A 271 2.21 10.05 -4.26
CA VAL A 271 2.31 9.57 -2.86
C VAL A 271 0.95 9.15 -2.32
N VAL A 272 0.89 7.89 -1.87
CA VAL A 272 -0.17 7.36 -1.00
C VAL A 272 0.50 6.88 0.29
N ALA A 273 0.26 7.59 1.39
CA ALA A 273 0.84 7.29 2.69
C ALA A 273 -0.13 7.71 3.81
N ASP A 274 0.17 7.34 5.05
CA ASP A 274 -0.53 7.80 6.25
C ASP A 274 0.00 9.16 6.70
N THR A 275 1.33 9.34 6.76
CA THR A 275 1.98 10.58 7.22
C THR A 275 3.18 10.96 6.34
N GLU A 276 3.66 12.19 6.44
CA GLU A 276 4.91 12.62 5.79
C GLU A 276 6.15 11.92 6.37
N ALA A 277 6.09 11.47 7.63
CA ALA A 277 7.15 10.68 8.24
C ALA A 277 7.35 9.35 7.47
N THR A 278 6.27 8.76 6.98
CA THR A 278 6.30 7.55 6.14
C THR A 278 6.94 7.80 4.78
N VAL A 279 6.66 8.96 4.17
CA VAL A 279 7.31 9.35 2.91
C VAL A 279 8.81 9.51 3.11
N LEU A 280 9.23 10.15 4.21
CA LEU A 280 10.64 10.29 4.58
C LEU A 280 11.31 8.94 4.85
N ALA A 281 10.65 8.05 5.58
CA ALA A 281 11.17 6.71 5.85
C ALA A 281 11.32 5.89 4.56
N ALA A 282 10.35 5.92 3.65
CA ALA A 282 10.44 5.25 2.36
C ALA A 282 11.61 5.79 1.53
N ALA A 283 11.74 7.12 1.41
CA ALA A 283 12.86 7.72 0.71
C ALA A 283 14.22 7.37 1.35
N ALA A 284 14.30 7.36 2.68
CA ALA A 284 15.51 7.00 3.43
C ALA A 284 15.90 5.53 3.20
N VAL A 285 14.94 4.60 3.21
CA VAL A 285 15.17 3.17 2.94
C VAL A 285 15.75 2.94 1.55
N TRP A 286 15.19 3.60 0.53
CA TRP A 286 15.73 3.50 -0.82
C TRP A 286 17.15 4.10 -0.88
N ALA A 287 17.33 5.27 -0.26
CA ALA A 287 18.59 5.99 -0.24
C ALA A 287 19.71 5.21 0.47
N ASP A 288 19.41 4.47 1.54
CA ASP A 288 20.40 3.69 2.28
C ASP A 288 21.09 2.61 1.42
N ARG A 289 20.40 2.13 0.37
CA ARG A 289 20.92 1.15 -0.59
C ARG A 289 21.65 1.78 -1.77
N HIS A 290 21.25 2.97 -2.20
CA HIS A 290 21.68 3.55 -3.48
C HIS A 290 22.62 4.74 -3.36
N LEU A 291 22.63 5.44 -2.23
CA LEU A 291 23.54 6.54 -1.97
C LEU A 291 24.88 5.99 -1.42
N PRO A 292 26.01 6.64 -1.74
CA PRO A 292 27.32 6.16 -1.37
C PRO A 292 27.48 6.11 0.16
N PRO A 293 28.33 5.21 0.68
CA PRO A 293 28.72 5.23 2.08
C PRO A 293 29.44 6.54 2.42
N ASP A 294 29.42 6.90 3.71
CA ASP A 294 30.07 8.11 4.22
C ASP A 294 31.57 8.14 3.81
N GLY A 295 32.04 9.26 3.26
CA GLY A 295 33.45 9.48 2.89
C GLY A 295 33.84 9.29 1.42
N GLN A 296 32.90 8.95 0.52
CA GLN A 296 33.13 8.98 -0.94
C GLN A 296 32.74 10.33 -1.57
N ASP A 297 33.00 10.54 -2.87
CA ASP A 297 32.58 11.77 -3.57
C ASP A 297 31.04 11.85 -3.63
N GLN A 298 30.49 12.73 -2.79
CA GLN A 298 29.04 12.92 -2.62
C GLN A 298 28.44 13.88 -3.66
N GLY A 299 29.27 14.54 -4.48
CA GLY A 299 28.85 15.59 -5.42
C GLY A 299 27.64 15.22 -6.29
N PRO A 300 27.69 14.14 -7.09
CA PRO A 300 26.58 13.75 -7.96
C PRO A 300 25.37 13.20 -7.20
N TYR A 301 25.57 12.60 -6.02
CA TYR A 301 24.50 12.01 -5.22
C TYR A 301 23.73 13.05 -4.40
N ARG A 302 24.33 14.22 -4.18
CA ARG A 302 23.69 15.34 -3.49
C ARG A 302 22.49 15.87 -4.26
N SER A 303 22.54 15.91 -5.60
CA SER A 303 21.38 16.33 -6.41
C SER A 303 20.21 15.35 -6.25
N PHE A 304 20.48 14.04 -6.16
CA PHE A 304 19.44 13.04 -5.88
C PHE A 304 18.81 13.25 -4.50
N ALA A 305 19.63 13.48 -3.47
CA ALA A 305 19.13 13.76 -2.13
C ALA A 305 18.24 15.03 -2.09
N ILE A 306 18.63 16.09 -2.81
CA ILE A 306 17.84 17.31 -2.97
C ILE A 306 16.50 17.02 -3.68
N ASP A 307 16.54 16.30 -4.79
CA ASP A 307 15.35 15.96 -5.56
C ASP A 307 14.33 15.14 -4.74
N LEU A 308 14.79 14.17 -3.95
CA LEU A 308 13.93 13.38 -3.07
C LEU A 308 13.40 14.22 -1.91
N CYS A 309 14.27 14.93 -1.18
CA CYS A 309 13.86 15.71 0.01
C CYS A 309 12.93 16.87 -0.35
N SER A 310 13.06 17.45 -1.55
CA SER A 310 12.16 18.51 -2.00
C SER A 310 10.69 18.09 -2.18
N ARG A 311 10.42 16.78 -2.30
CA ARG A 311 9.07 16.20 -2.46
C ARG A 311 8.40 15.84 -1.15
N ILE A 312 9.15 15.91 -0.04
CA ILE A 312 8.68 15.56 1.30
C ILE A 312 8.35 16.85 2.04
N ARG A 313 7.19 16.94 2.69
CA ARG A 313 6.80 18.14 3.43
C ARG A 313 7.37 18.08 4.85
N PHE A 314 8.66 18.44 4.99
CA PHE A 314 9.36 18.39 6.29
C PHE A 314 8.60 19.12 7.41
N PRO A 315 8.02 20.31 7.22
CA PRO A 315 7.26 20.99 8.28
C PRO A 315 6.04 20.22 8.81
N SER A 316 5.52 19.27 8.03
CA SER A 316 4.41 18.41 8.44
C SER A 316 4.89 17.12 9.13
N ILE A 317 6.21 16.95 9.31
CA ILE A 317 6.80 15.83 10.04
C ILE A 317 7.06 16.28 11.47
N SER A 318 6.73 15.42 12.43
CA SER A 318 6.99 15.68 13.84
C SER A 318 8.47 16.02 14.12
N PRO A 319 8.76 17.05 14.94
CA PRO A 319 10.13 17.47 15.27
C PRO A 319 11.06 16.32 15.69
N HIS A 320 10.59 15.41 16.54
CA HIS A 320 11.42 14.30 17.03
C HIS A 320 11.82 13.32 15.91
N VAL A 321 10.94 13.07 14.93
CA VAL A 321 11.23 12.23 13.76
C VAL A 321 12.27 12.92 12.87
N LEU A 322 12.10 14.21 12.56
CA LEU A 322 13.06 14.96 11.75
C LEU A 322 14.46 14.98 12.36
N LEU A 323 14.57 15.22 13.67
CA LEU A 323 15.88 15.16 14.33
C LEU A 323 16.48 13.75 14.26
N SER A 324 15.67 12.73 14.54
CA SER A 324 16.08 11.33 14.44
C SER A 324 16.68 11.02 13.07
N HIS A 325 15.99 11.41 12.00
CA HIS A 325 16.48 11.25 10.62
C HIS A 325 17.68 12.13 10.30
N ARG A 326 17.78 13.35 10.83
CA ARG A 326 18.96 14.21 10.65
C ARG A 326 20.23 13.52 11.13
N TYR A 327 20.17 12.84 12.27
CA TYR A 327 21.34 12.16 12.84
C TYR A 327 21.61 10.80 12.21
N ALA A 328 20.56 10.02 11.90
CA ALA A 328 20.70 8.63 11.46
C ALA A 328 20.66 8.44 9.94
N SER A 329 19.91 9.26 9.21
CA SER A 329 19.66 9.04 7.77
C SER A 329 20.75 9.65 6.90
N LYS A 330 21.35 8.83 6.04
CA LYS A 330 22.29 9.31 5.00
C LYS A 330 21.64 10.30 4.06
N LEU A 331 20.38 10.07 3.68
CA LEU A 331 19.61 10.94 2.79
C LEU A 331 19.55 12.38 3.31
N VAL A 332 19.18 12.55 4.59
CA VAL A 332 19.02 13.86 5.19
C VAL A 332 20.36 14.56 5.39
N ARG A 333 21.41 13.81 5.77
CA ARG A 333 22.78 14.36 5.90
C ARG A 333 23.37 14.79 4.55
N LEU A 334 23.07 14.07 3.46
CA LEU A 334 23.49 14.45 2.11
C LEU A 334 22.73 15.68 1.59
N PHE A 335 21.43 15.74 1.88
CA PHE A 335 20.58 16.87 1.52
C PHE A 335 21.04 18.17 2.20
N ASP A 336 21.21 18.14 3.52
CA ASP A 336 21.55 19.30 4.35
C ASP A 336 22.71 18.99 5.30
N PRO A 337 23.95 18.97 4.81
CA PRO A 337 25.12 18.57 5.60
C PRO A 337 25.38 19.51 6.79
N ASN A 338 24.96 20.77 6.69
CA ASN A 338 25.09 21.76 7.77
C ASN A 338 23.89 21.73 8.73
N GLY A 339 22.84 20.98 8.41
CA GLY A 339 21.62 20.85 9.20
C GLY A 339 20.78 22.13 9.33
N GLN A 340 21.10 23.20 8.62
CA GLN A 340 20.45 24.50 8.77
C GLN A 340 19.01 24.51 8.24
N VAL A 341 18.76 23.84 7.12
CA VAL A 341 17.44 23.71 6.50
C VAL A 341 16.55 22.86 7.38
N VAL A 342 17.06 21.71 7.82
CA VAL A 342 16.32 20.71 8.60
C VAL A 342 16.00 21.24 9.99
N LEU A 343 16.96 21.87 10.69
CA LEU A 343 16.72 22.50 11.99
C LEU A 343 15.66 23.61 11.91
N ARG A 344 15.60 24.36 10.82
CA ARG A 344 14.54 25.36 10.62
C ARG A 344 13.19 24.73 10.33
N ALA A 345 13.15 23.63 9.58
CA ALA A 345 11.92 22.87 9.37
C ALA A 345 11.38 22.29 10.69
N ILE A 346 12.27 21.83 11.57
CA ILE A 346 11.93 21.38 12.94
C ILE A 346 11.27 22.50 13.74
N VAL A 347 11.85 23.70 13.73
CA VAL A 347 11.26 24.86 14.43
C VAL A 347 9.89 25.18 13.85
N ALA A 348 9.74 25.15 12.53
CA ALA A 348 8.48 25.45 11.87
C ALA A 348 7.41 24.37 12.09
N ALA A 349 7.80 23.11 12.25
CA ALA A 349 6.92 22.02 12.66
C ALA A 349 6.43 22.17 14.12
N ALA A 350 7.24 22.79 14.99
CA ALA A 350 6.89 23.06 16.38
C ALA A 350 6.04 24.34 16.55
N ASP A 351 6.28 25.36 15.71
CA ASP A 351 5.54 26.63 15.69
C ASP A 351 5.26 27.08 14.25
N PRO A 352 4.06 26.79 13.71
CA PRO A 352 3.65 27.20 12.37
C PRO A 352 3.66 28.72 12.14
N GLY A 353 3.59 29.52 13.21
CA GLY A 353 3.66 30.99 13.13
C GLY A 353 5.00 31.51 12.61
N THR A 354 6.03 30.66 12.57
CA THR A 354 7.36 30.99 12.04
C THR A 354 7.49 30.88 10.51
N GLU A 355 6.44 30.43 9.81
CA GLU A 355 6.42 30.21 8.36
C GLU A 355 6.79 31.48 7.56
N ALA A 356 6.25 32.65 7.94
CA ALA A 356 6.53 33.91 7.25
C ALA A 356 8.00 34.32 7.34
N GLY A 357 8.63 34.09 8.49
CA GLY A 357 10.07 34.30 8.70
C GLY A 357 10.91 33.34 7.85
N TRP A 358 10.45 32.10 7.70
CA TRP A 358 11.12 31.11 6.84
C TRP A 358 11.04 31.46 5.36
N ARG A 359 9.85 31.84 4.85
CA ARG A 359 9.67 32.25 3.45
C ARG A 359 10.57 33.43 3.11
N THR A 360 10.73 34.36 4.06
CA THR A 360 11.64 35.51 3.93
C THR A 360 13.11 35.07 3.90
N PHE A 361 13.52 34.16 4.79
CA PHE A 361 14.88 33.60 4.82
C PHE A 361 15.22 32.85 3.53
N VAL A 362 14.33 31.99 3.03
CA VAL A 362 14.56 31.24 1.79
C VAL A 362 14.56 32.17 0.58
N ALA A 363 13.69 33.18 0.54
CA ALA A 363 13.71 34.19 -0.52
C ALA A 363 15.02 34.99 -0.52
N GLN A 364 15.56 35.37 0.64
CA GLN A 364 16.85 36.04 0.78
C GLN A 364 18.01 35.14 0.29
N MET A 365 18.04 33.89 0.72
CA MET A 365 19.05 32.90 0.30
C MET A 365 18.96 32.52 -1.18
N ALA A 366 17.76 32.63 -1.77
CA ALA A 366 17.53 32.40 -3.20
C ALA A 366 17.84 33.62 -4.08
N ALA A 367 17.87 34.83 -3.50
CA ALA A 367 18.13 36.10 -4.17
C ALA A 367 19.61 36.54 -4.12
N ASP A 368 20.41 36.03 -3.17
CA ASP A 368 21.86 36.25 -3.13
C ASP A 368 22.57 35.48 -4.27
N ASP A 369 22.63 36.12 -5.44
CA ASP A 369 23.30 35.62 -6.64
C ASP A 369 24.80 36.01 -6.72
N GLY A 370 25.36 36.75 -5.75
CA GLY A 370 26.78 37.10 -5.82
C GLY A 370 27.39 37.86 -4.65
N ASP A 371 28.62 37.42 -4.32
CA ASP A 371 29.78 38.25 -3.98
C ASP A 371 29.88 38.93 -2.60
N GLN A 372 29.15 38.47 -1.58
CA GLN A 372 29.45 38.86 -0.18
C GLN A 372 29.62 37.66 0.75
N GLY A 373 30.88 37.22 0.89
CA GLY A 373 31.47 36.83 2.18
C GLY A 373 31.03 35.54 2.90
N GLY A 374 30.05 34.79 2.38
CA GLY A 374 29.68 33.48 2.93
C GLY A 374 29.56 32.43 1.83
N GLU A 375 30.38 31.38 1.87
CA GLU A 375 30.35 30.27 0.90
C GLU A 375 29.08 29.41 1.04
N VAL A 376 27.91 29.95 0.68
CA VAL A 376 26.73 29.12 0.45
C VAL A 376 26.90 28.44 -0.90
N SER A 377 27.26 27.15 -0.90
CA SER A 377 27.47 26.37 -2.13
C SER A 377 26.28 26.47 -3.10
N ALA A 378 26.54 26.43 -4.42
CA ALA A 378 25.48 26.47 -5.45
C ALA A 378 24.41 25.37 -5.25
N ALA A 379 24.81 24.19 -4.78
CA ALA A 379 23.91 23.10 -4.43
C ALA A 379 23.04 23.42 -3.20
N ALA A 380 23.53 24.20 -2.23
CA ALA A 380 22.70 24.70 -1.13
C ALA A 380 21.65 25.70 -1.66
N ARG A 381 22.03 26.63 -2.55
CA ARG A 381 21.07 27.53 -3.22
C ARG A 381 19.98 26.78 -4.00
N GLN A 382 20.35 25.71 -4.72
CA GLN A 382 19.39 24.85 -5.40
C GLN A 382 18.45 24.14 -4.42
N ALA A 383 18.99 23.58 -3.32
CA ALA A 383 18.18 22.99 -2.27
C ALA A 383 17.17 24.02 -1.72
N TYR A 384 17.60 25.25 -1.43
CA TYR A 384 16.72 26.33 -0.95
C TYR A 384 15.59 26.69 -1.92
N LYS A 385 15.86 26.75 -3.23
CA LYS A 385 14.81 27.00 -4.23
C LYS A 385 13.77 25.88 -4.27
N MET A 386 14.19 24.63 -4.08
CA MET A 386 13.29 23.47 -4.18
C MET A 386 12.47 23.24 -2.90
N VAL A 387 13.00 23.57 -1.71
CA VAL A 387 12.25 23.44 -0.45
C VAL A 387 11.08 24.40 -0.32
N MET A 388 10.95 25.43 -1.15
CA MET A 388 9.73 26.25 -1.19
C MET A 388 8.47 25.41 -1.44
N ARG A 389 8.61 24.27 -2.13
CA ARG A 389 7.52 23.31 -2.33
C ARG A 389 6.99 22.72 -1.02
N TRP A 390 7.75 22.75 0.06
CA TRP A 390 7.34 22.22 1.37
C TRP A 390 6.14 22.93 1.98
N TRP A 391 5.81 24.12 1.51
CA TRP A 391 4.68 24.92 1.99
C TRP A 391 3.49 24.92 1.04
N THR A 392 3.58 24.12 -0.02
CA THR A 392 2.44 23.85 -0.89
C THR A 392 1.77 22.58 -0.40
N ASP A 393 0.50 22.68 -0.02
CA ASP A 393 -0.30 21.53 0.38
C ASP A 393 -0.27 20.45 -0.70
N ARG A 394 -0.33 19.18 -0.26
CA ARG A 394 -0.55 18.08 -1.20
C ARG A 394 -1.96 18.17 -1.77
N ALA A 395 -2.12 17.68 -3.00
CA ALA A 395 -3.44 17.50 -3.59
C ALA A 395 -4.36 16.61 -2.71
N LEU A 396 -3.76 15.58 -2.09
CA LEU A 396 -4.40 14.77 -1.05
C LEU A 396 -3.60 14.95 0.26
N PRO A 397 -4.13 15.66 1.26
CA PRO A 397 -3.43 15.89 2.51
C PRO A 397 -3.24 14.58 3.29
N LEU A 398 -2.04 14.40 3.84
CA LEU A 398 -1.72 13.27 4.73
C LEU A 398 -2.13 13.58 6.17
N GLN A 399 -2.22 12.55 7.00
CA GLN A 399 -2.52 12.72 8.42
C GLN A 399 -1.31 13.33 9.16
N ALA A 400 -1.58 14.12 10.20
CA ALA A 400 -0.55 14.69 11.04
C ALA A 400 0.11 13.65 11.97
N LEU A 401 -0.66 12.64 12.39
CA LEU A 401 -0.22 11.55 13.26
C LEU A 401 -0.61 10.21 12.65
N PRO A 402 0.19 9.15 12.86
CA PRO A 402 -0.15 7.81 12.41
C PRO A 402 -1.34 7.26 13.21
N ALA A 403 -2.18 6.46 12.56
CA ALA A 403 -3.23 5.72 13.25
C ALA A 403 -2.63 4.67 14.20
N PRO A 404 -3.29 4.34 15.33
CA PRO A 404 -2.87 3.23 16.18
C PRO A 404 -2.73 1.92 15.40
N THR A 405 -1.76 1.09 15.77
CA THR A 405 -1.49 -0.18 15.09
C THR A 405 -1.16 -1.30 16.06
N SER A 406 -1.23 -2.54 15.58
CA SER A 406 -0.86 -3.74 16.31
C SER A 406 0.01 -4.63 15.45
N PHE A 407 1.18 -4.98 15.95
CA PHE A 407 2.14 -5.85 15.28
C PHE A 407 2.34 -7.15 16.03
N GLU A 408 2.65 -8.21 15.29
CA GLU A 408 3.09 -9.46 15.87
C GLU A 408 4.56 -9.72 15.49
N PHE A 409 5.40 -9.88 16.50
CA PHE A 409 6.81 -10.25 16.34
C PHE A 409 6.99 -11.72 16.64
N GLN A 410 7.79 -12.38 15.82
CA GLN A 410 8.35 -13.70 16.12
C GLN A 410 9.78 -13.51 16.62
N VAL A 411 10.03 -13.93 17.86
CA VAL A 411 11.35 -13.81 18.48
C VAL A 411 11.85 -15.21 18.86
N PRO A 412 13.05 -15.62 18.43
CA PRO A 412 13.60 -16.90 18.88
C PRO A 412 13.86 -16.86 20.41
N PRO A 413 13.69 -17.99 21.11
CA PRO A 413 14.01 -18.07 22.53
C PRO A 413 15.51 -17.92 22.73
N PRO A 414 15.95 -17.32 23.85
CA PRO A 414 17.36 -17.29 24.23
C PRO A 414 17.86 -18.74 24.36
N ARG A 415 19.03 -19.03 23.79
CA ARG A 415 19.65 -20.35 23.87
C ARG A 415 20.27 -20.52 25.25
N ASN A 416 20.15 -21.73 25.81
CA ASN A 416 20.98 -22.15 26.93
C ASN A 416 22.40 -22.37 26.40
N VAL A 417 23.23 -21.33 26.41
CA VAL A 417 24.66 -21.48 26.24
C VAL A 417 25.26 -21.57 27.64
N ASP A 418 25.98 -22.66 27.94
CA ASP A 418 26.59 -22.95 29.24
C ASP A 418 27.70 -21.95 29.65
N ASP A 419 27.99 -20.96 28.81
CA ASP A 419 28.95 -19.88 29.07
C ASP A 419 28.23 -18.53 29.10
N VAL A 420 28.37 -17.85 30.24
CA VAL A 420 27.83 -16.53 30.54
C VAL A 420 28.41 -15.49 29.61
N THR A 421 27.76 -15.25 28.48
CA THR A 421 27.85 -14.00 27.72
C THR A 421 26.49 -13.76 27.07
N GLU A 422 25.75 -12.75 27.55
CA GLU A 422 24.56 -12.12 26.96
C GLU A 422 24.08 -12.74 25.63
N ASP A 423 23.23 -13.78 25.70
CA ASP A 423 22.57 -14.28 24.50
C ASP A 423 21.40 -13.35 24.15
N ARG A 424 21.59 -12.54 23.10
CA ARG A 424 20.62 -11.56 22.62
C ARG A 424 19.92 -12.12 21.38
N CYS A 425 18.62 -12.39 21.50
CA CYS A 425 17.80 -12.91 20.41
C CYS A 425 16.88 -11.81 19.86
N SER A 426 17.23 -11.24 18.72
CA SER A 426 16.40 -10.24 18.03
C SER A 426 15.34 -10.88 17.14
N SER A 427 14.21 -10.19 16.96
CA SER A 427 13.19 -10.54 15.99
C SER A 427 13.79 -10.59 14.59
N THR A 428 13.37 -11.56 13.79
CA THR A 428 13.67 -11.57 12.35
C THR A 428 12.79 -10.60 11.58
N ASP A 429 11.64 -10.29 12.16
CA ASP A 429 10.61 -9.46 11.54
C ASP A 429 10.70 -8.04 12.09
N VAL A 430 10.39 -7.07 11.23
CA VAL A 430 10.48 -5.63 11.48
C VAL A 430 9.20 -4.97 11.00
N HIS A 431 8.67 -4.05 11.80
CA HIS A 431 7.39 -3.40 11.52
C HIS A 431 7.55 -1.88 11.50
N PHE A 432 7.03 -1.20 10.49
CA PHE A 432 7.09 0.24 10.33
C PHE A 432 5.86 0.93 10.92
N TRP A 433 6.07 1.94 11.78
CA TRP A 433 5.03 2.82 12.30
C TRP A 433 5.59 4.17 12.77
N GLY A 434 4.88 5.26 12.45
CA GLY A 434 5.17 6.60 12.99
C GLY A 434 6.53 7.17 12.62
N GLY A 435 7.08 6.78 11.46
CA GLY A 435 8.42 7.20 11.03
C GLY A 435 9.55 6.28 11.50
N TYR A 436 9.23 5.19 12.18
CA TYR A 436 10.22 4.28 12.76
C TYR A 436 9.98 2.82 12.35
N PHE A 437 11.07 2.07 12.24
CA PHE A 437 11.07 0.62 12.21
C PHE A 437 11.18 0.09 13.64
N TRP A 438 10.16 -0.63 14.07
CA TRP A 438 10.05 -1.25 15.37
C TRP A 438 10.60 -2.67 15.32
N HIS A 439 11.39 -2.99 16.33
CA HIS A 439 12.00 -4.29 16.55
C HIS A 439 11.63 -4.79 17.92
N ALA A 440 11.64 -6.11 18.08
CA ALA A 440 11.55 -6.75 19.37
C ALA A 440 12.78 -7.64 19.59
N ARG A 441 13.28 -7.71 20.81
CA ARG A 441 14.30 -8.69 21.20
C ARG A 441 13.97 -9.27 22.56
N ILE A 442 14.41 -10.50 22.78
CA ILE A 442 14.34 -11.17 24.07
C ILE A 442 15.76 -11.39 24.55
N GLU A 443 16.03 -10.98 25.79
CA GLU A 443 17.34 -11.09 26.41
C GLU A 443 17.22 -11.88 27.71
N ARG A 444 18.21 -12.73 27.98
CA ARG A 444 18.32 -13.40 29.27
C ARG A 444 19.24 -12.59 30.17
N LEU A 445 18.70 -12.13 31.30
CA LEU A 445 19.47 -11.35 32.27
C LEU A 445 20.26 -12.27 33.23
N ASP A 446 19.66 -13.38 33.66
CA ASP A 446 20.34 -14.43 34.43
C ASP A 446 19.60 -15.79 34.34
N GLU A 447 19.91 -16.74 35.23
CA GLU A 447 19.32 -18.09 35.23
C GLU A 447 17.79 -18.11 35.31
N HIS A 448 17.17 -17.06 35.85
CA HIS A 448 15.74 -16.98 36.16
C HIS A 448 15.00 -15.88 35.41
N TYR A 449 15.71 -14.95 34.77
CA TYR A 449 15.10 -13.74 34.21
C TYR A 449 15.25 -13.61 32.70
N THR A 450 14.12 -13.26 32.06
CA THR A 450 14.01 -12.95 30.63
C THR A 450 13.37 -11.58 30.49
N SER A 451 13.98 -10.69 29.71
CA SER A 451 13.43 -9.37 29.39
C SER A 451 12.96 -9.31 27.94
N ILE A 452 11.88 -8.57 27.71
CA ILE A 452 11.37 -8.24 26.37
C ILE A 452 11.66 -6.77 26.13
N VAL A 453 12.39 -6.48 25.04
CA VAL A 453 12.74 -5.13 24.65
C VAL A 453 12.13 -4.82 23.29
N VAL A 454 11.36 -3.75 23.23
CA VAL A 454 10.78 -3.20 22.01
C VAL A 454 11.42 -1.85 21.74
N PHE A 455 11.99 -1.65 20.55
CA PHE A 455 12.74 -0.43 20.26
C PHE A 455 12.57 0.05 18.81
N PRO A 456 12.51 1.37 18.58
CA PRO A 456 12.45 1.95 17.23
C PRO A 456 13.84 2.21 16.64
N THR A 457 13.92 2.19 15.31
CA THR A 457 15.09 2.61 14.52
C THR A 457 14.65 3.41 13.30
N VAL A 458 15.52 4.30 12.79
CA VAL A 458 15.26 5.06 11.55
C VAL A 458 15.47 4.19 10.30
N GLY A 459 16.41 3.23 10.36
CA GLY A 459 16.70 2.29 9.28
C GLY A 459 16.21 0.88 9.59
N ILE A 460 16.07 0.06 8.56
CA ILE A 460 15.62 -1.35 8.67
C ILE A 460 16.59 -2.17 9.51
N ASN A 461 17.89 -1.93 9.38
CA ASN A 461 18.91 -2.68 10.09
C ASN A 461 19.38 -1.91 11.33
N PRO A 462 19.22 -2.48 12.55
CA PRO A 462 19.69 -1.84 13.77
C PRO A 462 21.22 -1.66 13.80
N ALA A 463 21.97 -2.49 13.06
CA ALA A 463 23.44 -2.41 12.99
C ALA A 463 23.98 -1.25 12.11
N ASN A 464 23.14 -0.59 11.31
CA ASN A 464 23.57 0.45 10.36
C ASN A 464 23.50 1.87 10.95
N THR A 465 23.21 2.03 12.24
CA THR A 465 23.22 3.37 12.87
C THR A 465 24.67 3.83 13.03
N PRO A 466 25.08 4.97 12.44
CA PRO A 466 26.49 5.40 12.47
C PRO A 466 27.00 5.58 13.90
N HIS A 467 28.07 4.85 14.24
CA HIS A 467 28.66 4.73 15.57
C HIS A 467 29.59 5.90 15.98
N GLN A 468 29.36 7.14 15.52
CA GLN A 468 30.33 8.22 15.76
C GLN A 468 29.69 9.48 16.33
N GLY A 469 29.83 9.62 17.64
CA GLY A 469 29.52 10.81 18.43
C GLY A 469 29.74 10.53 19.92
N LYS A 470 29.88 11.59 20.72
CA LYS A 470 29.48 11.53 22.14
C LYS A 470 27.99 11.88 22.18
N PRO A 471 27.21 11.33 23.12
CA PRO A 471 25.82 11.76 23.28
C PRO A 471 25.82 13.25 23.61
N SER A 472 25.28 14.06 22.70
CA SER A 472 24.87 15.42 23.06
C SER A 472 23.63 15.28 23.94
N GLU A 473 23.61 15.95 25.08
CA GLU A 473 22.59 15.92 26.16
C GLU A 473 21.12 16.11 25.73
N THR A 474 20.85 16.38 24.45
CA THR A 474 19.50 16.39 23.90
C THR A 474 19.04 14.98 23.52
N LEU A 475 18.59 14.21 24.51
CA LEU A 475 17.72 13.05 24.31
C LEU A 475 16.36 13.56 23.80
N HIS A 476 16.07 13.31 22.51
CA HIS A 476 14.79 13.70 21.93
C HIS A 476 13.77 12.62 22.24
N ARG A 477 12.74 13.02 22.99
CA ARG A 477 11.73 12.10 23.50
C ARG A 477 10.37 12.33 22.88
N PHE A 478 9.62 11.26 22.67
CA PHE A 478 8.22 11.29 22.28
C PHE A 478 7.45 10.25 23.08
N TRP A 479 6.15 10.48 23.30
CA TRP A 479 5.34 9.60 24.12
C TRP A 479 4.50 8.66 23.27
N VAL A 480 4.63 7.36 23.55
CA VAL A 480 3.90 6.28 22.88
C VAL A 480 3.27 5.41 23.95
N VAL A 481 2.01 5.02 23.78
CA VAL A 481 1.42 3.93 24.56
C VAL A 481 1.85 2.63 23.90
N ILE A 482 2.55 1.80 24.67
CA ILE A 482 2.96 0.47 24.24
C ILE A 482 2.15 -0.53 25.05
N GLN A 483 1.42 -1.41 24.37
CA GLN A 483 0.84 -2.59 25.01
C GLN A 483 1.54 -3.85 24.52
N ILE A 484 1.93 -4.72 25.45
CA ILE A 484 2.69 -5.93 25.17
C ILE A 484 1.89 -7.14 25.65
N SER A 485 1.69 -8.10 24.75
CA SER A 485 1.06 -9.37 25.05
C SER A 485 1.89 -10.54 24.49
N THR A 486 1.86 -11.70 25.14
CA THR A 486 2.46 -12.94 24.60
C THR A 486 1.40 -13.99 24.38
N LEU A 487 1.66 -14.93 23.47
CA LEU A 487 0.83 -16.11 23.31
C LEU A 487 1.22 -17.17 24.36
N ASP A 488 0.26 -17.65 25.14
CA ASP A 488 0.48 -18.71 26.12
C ASP A 488 0.41 -20.13 25.49
N GLY A 489 0.69 -21.15 26.30
CA GLY A 489 0.63 -22.55 25.86
C GLY A 489 -0.77 -23.06 25.51
N THR A 490 -1.82 -22.26 25.73
CA THR A 490 -3.21 -22.55 25.34
C THR A 490 -3.62 -21.86 24.04
N GLY A 491 -2.74 -21.02 23.47
CA GLY A 491 -3.03 -20.21 22.29
C GLY A 491 -3.82 -18.93 22.60
N GLN A 492 -3.89 -18.52 23.88
CA GLN A 492 -4.50 -17.26 24.29
C GLN A 492 -3.45 -16.16 24.45
N TRP A 493 -3.84 -14.92 24.13
CA TRP A 493 -3.00 -13.75 24.34
C TRP A 493 -3.11 -13.28 25.79
N VAL A 494 -1.98 -13.22 26.49
CA VAL A 494 -1.87 -12.71 27.85
C VAL A 494 -1.23 -11.32 27.77
N GLU A 495 -1.93 -10.31 28.25
CA GLU A 495 -1.40 -8.94 28.36
C GLU A 495 -0.48 -8.85 29.57
N HIS A 496 0.73 -8.37 29.34
CA HIS A 496 1.74 -8.16 30.39
C HIS A 496 1.89 -6.69 30.73
N TYR A 497 1.57 -5.79 29.78
CA TYR A 497 1.81 -4.37 29.93
C TYR A 497 0.92 -3.52 29.04
N GLY A 498 0.52 -2.37 29.58
CA GLY A 498 -0.10 -1.28 28.84
C GLY A 498 0.07 0.03 29.61
N ALA A 499 0.98 0.89 29.15
CA ALA A 499 1.14 2.24 29.71
C ALA A 499 1.85 3.17 28.71
N PRO A 500 1.63 4.49 28.82
CA PRO A 500 2.44 5.48 28.10
C PRO A 500 3.91 5.38 28.51
N VAL A 501 4.78 5.43 27.51
CA VAL A 501 6.24 5.38 27.66
C VAL A 501 6.84 6.56 26.90
N CYS A 502 7.77 7.23 27.54
CA CYS A 502 8.57 8.29 26.94
C CYS A 502 9.74 7.66 26.19
N VAL A 503 9.63 7.54 24.87
CA VAL A 503 10.65 6.96 23.99
C VAL A 503 11.68 8.02 23.63
N GLY A 504 12.92 7.85 24.09
CA GLY A 504 14.06 8.69 23.70
C GLY A 504 14.96 7.99 22.68
N MET A 505 15.44 8.70 21.66
CA MET A 505 16.55 8.21 20.83
C MET A 505 17.83 8.96 21.18
N ALA A 506 18.84 8.26 21.71
CA ALA A 506 20.16 8.85 21.87
C ALA A 506 20.97 8.75 20.58
N ALA A 507 21.64 9.84 20.22
CA ALA A 507 22.72 9.79 19.24
C ALA A 507 24.00 9.36 19.97
N SER A 508 24.36 8.07 19.84
CA SER A 508 25.66 7.45 20.15
C SER A 508 26.09 7.21 21.61
N ALA A 509 26.40 5.93 21.93
CA ALA A 509 27.67 5.49 22.51
C ALA A 509 27.87 3.97 22.28
N GLY A 510 28.82 3.56 21.41
CA GLY A 510 29.67 2.35 21.51
C GLY A 510 29.09 0.93 21.71
N LEU A 511 27.81 0.78 21.97
CA LEU A 511 27.02 -0.44 22.16
C LEU A 511 25.72 -0.15 21.39
N GLY A 512 25.28 -1.08 20.54
CA GLY A 512 24.24 -0.79 19.54
C GLY A 512 23.00 -0.10 20.12
N ALA A 513 22.80 1.18 19.76
CA ALA A 513 21.73 2.08 20.21
C ALA A 513 21.58 2.19 21.74
N ASP A 514 21.47 3.40 22.30
CA ASP A 514 20.99 3.52 23.67
C ASP A 514 19.51 3.12 23.69
N ILE A 515 19.35 1.85 24.02
CA ILE A 515 18.13 1.06 24.14
C ILE A 515 17.30 1.61 25.30
N LEU A 516 15.96 1.68 25.14
CA LEU A 516 15.05 1.71 26.29
C LEU A 516 15.18 0.38 27.05
N TRP A 517 15.93 0.37 28.14
CA TRP A 517 15.90 -0.69 29.14
C TRP A 517 14.83 -0.36 30.20
N ALA A 518 14.52 -1.30 31.08
CA ALA A 518 14.27 -1.03 32.51
C ALA A 518 14.34 -2.30 33.29
N THR A 519 13.98 -2.28 34.57
CA THR A 519 13.82 -3.46 35.42
C THR A 519 12.74 -3.24 36.49
N TRP A 520 12.13 -4.32 36.97
CA TRP A 520 11.35 -4.35 38.21
C TRP A 520 11.67 -5.63 39.00
N THR A 521 12.07 -5.46 40.26
CA THR A 521 12.30 -6.57 41.19
C THR A 521 11.06 -6.82 42.04
N GLN A 522 11.04 -8.00 42.69
CA GLN A 522 9.91 -8.68 43.35
C GLN A 522 9.13 -7.92 44.45
N ASP A 523 9.47 -6.66 44.76
CA ASP A 523 9.16 -6.07 46.08
C ASP A 523 8.10 -4.95 46.02
N GLY A 524 7.54 -4.64 44.85
CA GLY A 524 6.46 -3.65 44.81
C GLY A 524 6.91 -2.18 44.90
N ALA A 525 8.20 -1.91 45.10
CA ALA A 525 8.71 -0.58 45.41
C ALA A 525 9.33 0.12 44.19
N VAL A 526 8.80 1.30 43.85
CA VAL A 526 9.34 2.22 42.85
C VAL A 526 10.58 2.89 43.44
N HIS A 527 11.77 2.53 42.96
CA HIS A 527 12.98 3.31 43.21
C HIS A 527 13.19 4.29 42.05
N MET A 528 12.95 5.58 42.29
CA MET A 528 13.43 6.63 41.39
C MET A 528 14.95 6.69 41.52
N VAL A 529 15.68 6.29 40.48
CA VAL A 529 17.09 6.61 40.37
C VAL A 529 17.18 7.94 39.65
N GLU A 530 17.50 8.99 40.42
CA GLU A 530 17.93 10.29 39.90
C GLU A 530 19.21 10.07 39.07
N GLU A 531 19.08 10.08 37.73
CA GLU A 531 19.90 10.82 36.76
C GLU A 531 19.53 10.35 35.34
N ASP A 532 18.79 11.21 34.64
CA ASP A 532 18.53 11.28 33.19
C ASP A 532 18.00 10.05 32.42
N CYS A 533 16.66 10.04 32.29
CA CYS A 533 15.79 9.27 31.37
C CYS A 533 15.33 7.90 31.90
N ALA A 534 14.21 7.92 32.62
CA ALA A 534 13.57 6.77 33.22
C ALA A 534 13.13 5.69 32.21
N TRP A 535 13.34 4.47 32.67
CA TRP A 535 13.36 3.17 32.01
C TRP A 535 12.00 2.44 32.26
N LYS A 536 11.38 1.68 31.31
CA LYS A 536 10.31 0.68 31.68
C LYS A 536 10.40 -0.75 31.05
N GLU A 537 10.30 -1.81 31.90
CA GLU A 537 10.39 -3.25 31.60
C GLU A 537 9.07 -3.92 32.02
N VAL A 538 8.76 -5.04 31.39
CA VAL A 538 7.50 -5.76 31.58
C VAL A 538 7.81 -7.14 32.15
N TRP A 539 7.37 -7.40 33.37
CA TRP A 539 7.62 -8.64 34.10
C TRP A 539 6.33 -9.43 34.31
N ASP A 540 6.36 -10.70 33.95
CA ASP A 540 5.44 -11.68 34.51
C ASP A 540 6.23 -12.96 34.85
N PRO A 541 6.49 -13.24 36.14
CA PRO A 541 7.16 -14.47 36.58
C PRO A 541 6.34 -15.74 36.29
N SER A 542 5.08 -15.62 35.88
CA SER A 542 4.25 -16.71 35.39
C SER A 542 4.29 -16.86 33.86
N CYS A 543 4.95 -15.95 33.14
CA CYS A 543 5.16 -16.00 31.70
C CYS A 543 6.17 -17.10 31.37
N LYS A 544 5.67 -18.34 31.37
CA LYS A 544 6.26 -19.37 30.53
C LYS A 544 5.99 -18.91 29.11
N LEU A 545 6.99 -18.29 28.47
CA LEU A 545 7.04 -18.26 27.01
C LEU A 545 6.99 -19.73 26.60
N VAL A 546 5.80 -20.23 26.27
CA VAL A 546 5.60 -21.60 25.80
C VAL A 546 5.63 -21.50 24.29
N PRO A 547 6.80 -21.71 23.64
CA PRO A 547 6.85 -21.71 22.20
C PRO A 547 6.05 -22.92 21.71
N SER A 548 4.94 -22.69 21.01
CA SER A 548 4.20 -23.77 20.34
C SER A 548 4.97 -24.33 19.14
N ASP A 549 5.95 -23.57 18.61
CA ASP A 549 6.71 -23.84 17.37
C ASP A 549 8.23 -23.57 17.50
N GLY A 550 8.72 -23.39 18.73
CA GLY A 550 10.12 -23.01 18.99
C GLY A 550 10.40 -21.50 18.93
N LYS A 551 9.39 -20.62 18.76
CA LYS A 551 9.53 -19.15 18.85
C LYS A 551 8.54 -18.54 19.84
N ALA A 552 8.95 -17.46 20.50
CA ALA A 552 8.03 -16.61 21.25
C ALA A 552 7.26 -15.70 20.30
N ARG A 553 5.93 -15.62 20.48
CA ARG A 553 5.07 -14.68 19.76
C ARG A 553 4.72 -13.51 20.67
N LEU A 554 5.12 -12.33 20.24
CA LEU A 554 4.87 -11.07 20.93
C LEU A 554 3.88 -10.24 20.12
N ARG A 555 2.84 -9.71 20.77
CA ARG A 555 1.99 -8.68 20.18
C ARG A 555 2.33 -7.34 20.82
N VAL A 556 2.58 -6.35 19.98
CA VAL A 556 2.85 -4.98 20.39
C VAL A 556 1.82 -4.06 19.78
N GLN A 557 1.06 -3.35 20.61
CA GLN A 557 0.16 -2.30 20.16
C GLN A 557 0.79 -0.95 20.43
N LEU A 558 0.74 -0.07 19.43
CA LEU A 558 1.36 1.25 19.46
C LEU A 558 0.32 2.32 19.14
N SER A 559 0.25 3.33 19.99
CA SER A 559 -0.50 4.56 19.73
C SER A 559 0.23 5.78 20.29
N MET A 560 0.00 6.95 19.68
CA MET A 560 0.50 8.20 20.24
C MET A 560 -0.17 8.47 21.59
N ALA A 561 0.60 8.81 22.62
CA ALA A 561 0.03 9.14 23.92
C ALA A 561 -0.69 10.48 23.85
N THR A 562 -1.89 10.54 24.43
CA THR A 562 -2.66 11.76 24.61
C THR A 562 -2.07 12.62 25.74
N PRO A 563 -2.31 13.95 25.75
CA PRO A 563 -1.88 14.79 26.87
C PRO A 563 -2.39 14.30 28.23
N ALA A 564 -3.59 13.71 28.29
CA ALA A 564 -4.14 13.15 29.52
C ALA A 564 -3.35 11.93 30.01
N GLU A 565 -2.97 11.03 29.10
CA GLU A 565 -2.14 9.86 29.42
C GLU A 565 -0.72 10.28 29.84
N ILE A 566 -0.14 11.29 29.19
CA ILE A 566 1.17 11.84 29.54
C ILE A 566 1.14 12.45 30.95
N MET A 567 0.07 13.17 31.31
CA MET A 567 -0.07 13.80 32.63
C MET A 567 -0.39 12.78 33.75
N ALA A 568 -0.91 11.61 33.40
CA ALA A 568 -1.23 10.54 34.34
C ALA A 568 -0.03 9.64 34.67
N ALA A 569 0.99 9.65 33.80
CA ALA A 569 2.24 8.91 33.94
C ALA A 569 3.34 9.76 34.56
#